data_AF-A0A1J3JXK5-F1
#
_entry.id   AF-A0A1J3JXK5-F1
#
_cell.length_a   1.000
_cell.length_b   1.000
_cell.length_c   1.000
_cell.angle_alpha   90.00
_cell.angle_beta   90.00
_cell.angle_gamma   90.00
#
_symmetry.space_group_name_H-M   'P 1'
#
loop_
_entity.id
_entity.type
_entity.pdbx_description
1 polymer ?
#
loop_
_entity_poly.entity_id
_entity_poly.type
_entity_poly.pdbx_seq_one_letter_code
_entity_poly.pdbx_strand_id
1 'polypeptide(L)'
;KLEKKLAFAERKLLKAERALAKVEECLKPAEQRGDQECITDEERFMFRKLGLKMKAYLLLGRRGVFDGTVENMHLHWKYRELVKILVKAKTFDGVKNVALALEAESGGVVVSIDKVSKGYAIIVYRGKDYKRPPMLRPKNLLTKRKALARSIELQRREGLIKHISTMHAKAEQLRAEIEQMEMVEEKGDEELYNNLYAAYASSDEETEETDEEEDDAFPETHAEEEGEVSERDDEDWGSDESETGFGDDCVPHAEELQTKSEDVQSEKVRLQRQKY
;
A
#
# COMPACT_ATOMS: atom_id res chain seq x y z
N LYS A 1 26.42 30.84 9.92
CA LYS A 1 25.87 30.33 8.63
C LYS A 1 24.91 29.14 8.85
N LEU A 2 25.31 28.09 9.58
CA LEU A 2 24.49 26.88 9.81
C LEU A 2 23.18 27.13 10.58
N GLU A 3 23.19 27.99 11.61
CA GLU A 3 21.99 28.30 12.39
C GLU A 3 20.89 28.94 11.54
N LYS A 4 21.25 29.82 10.59
CA LYS A 4 20.29 30.41 9.63
C LYS A 4 19.67 29.34 8.72
N LYS A 5 20.50 28.39 8.23
CA LYS A 5 20.03 27.26 7.41
C LYS A 5 19.11 26.32 8.19
N LEU A 6 19.41 26.07 9.47
CA LEU A 6 18.56 25.30 10.38
C LEU A 6 17.19 25.97 10.59
N ALA A 7 17.18 27.25 10.96
CA ALA A 7 15.95 28.01 11.15
C ALA A 7 15.06 28.03 9.88
N PHE A 8 15.69 28.09 8.71
CA PHE A 8 14.98 28.01 7.44
C PHE A 8 14.38 26.62 7.17
N ALA A 9 15.13 25.55 7.44
CA ALA A 9 14.63 24.18 7.32
C ALA A 9 13.47 23.91 8.29
N GLU A 10 13.57 24.39 9.53
CA GLU A 10 12.50 24.33 10.53
C GLU A 10 11.24 25.10 10.07
N ARG A 11 11.41 26.28 9.46
CA ARG A 11 10.29 27.03 8.87
C ARG A 11 9.61 26.27 7.74
N LYS A 12 10.38 25.62 6.87
CA LYS A 12 9.85 24.74 5.80
C LYS A 12 9.10 23.54 6.40
N LEU A 13 9.61 22.94 7.48
CA LEU A 13 8.95 21.84 8.19
C LEU A 13 7.60 22.29 8.74
N LEU A 14 7.56 23.44 9.41
CA LEU A 14 6.34 23.98 10.01
C LEU A 14 5.28 24.27 8.94
N LYS A 15 5.67 24.79 7.76
CA LYS A 15 4.76 24.96 6.62
C LYS A 15 4.15 23.62 6.16
N ALA A 16 4.97 22.57 6.02
CA ALA A 16 4.49 21.23 5.64
C ALA A 16 3.55 20.63 6.70
N GLU A 17 3.82 20.84 8.00
CA GLU A 17 2.94 20.38 9.07
C GLU A 17 1.58 21.08 9.07
N ARG A 18 1.55 22.38 8.77
CA ARG A 18 0.28 23.11 8.58
C ARG A 18 -0.50 22.58 7.38
N ALA A 19 0.16 22.29 6.27
CA ALA A 19 -0.48 21.71 5.08
C ALA A 19 -1.07 20.32 5.38
N LEU A 20 -0.35 19.48 6.12
CA LEU A 20 -0.85 18.19 6.60
C LEU A 20 -2.07 18.35 7.50
N ALA A 21 -2.03 19.25 8.47
CA ALA A 21 -3.15 19.49 9.38
C ALA A 21 -4.44 19.88 8.63
N LYS A 22 -4.35 20.72 7.60
CA LYS A 22 -5.50 21.09 6.75
C LYS A 22 -6.13 19.88 6.05
N VAL A 23 -5.30 18.94 5.57
CA VAL A 23 -5.80 17.74 4.91
C VAL A 23 -6.36 16.74 5.93
N GLU A 24 -5.73 16.62 7.09
CA GLU A 24 -6.14 15.70 8.15
C GLU A 24 -7.39 16.14 8.91
N GLU A 25 -7.74 17.44 8.89
CA GLU A 25 -9.01 17.95 9.44
C GLU A 25 -10.25 17.25 8.85
N CYS A 26 -10.17 16.84 7.58
CA CYS A 26 -11.25 16.12 6.91
C CYS A 26 -11.32 14.62 7.29
N LEU A 27 -10.28 14.07 7.91
CA LEU A 27 -10.14 12.66 8.20
C LEU A 27 -10.69 12.38 9.61
N LYS A 28 -11.76 11.58 9.69
CA LYS A 28 -12.35 11.12 10.96
C LYS A 28 -12.26 9.60 10.99
N PRO A 29 -11.21 9.01 11.58
CA PRO A 29 -11.07 7.56 11.60
C PRO A 29 -12.29 6.94 12.26
N ALA A 30 -12.85 5.89 11.67
CA ALA A 30 -13.93 5.17 12.32
C ALA A 30 -13.43 4.56 13.63
N GLU A 31 -14.20 4.69 14.71
CA GLU A 31 -13.88 4.00 15.96
C GLU A 31 -14.07 2.49 15.77
N GLN A 32 -13.07 1.71 16.21
CA GLN A 32 -13.13 0.26 16.18
C GLN A 32 -14.26 -0.21 17.11
N ARG A 33 -15.34 -0.75 16.53
CA ARG A 33 -16.47 -1.29 17.30
C ARG A 33 -16.00 -2.49 18.11
N GLY A 34 -16.26 -2.48 19.43
CA GLY A 34 -15.86 -3.55 20.34
C GLY A 34 -16.56 -4.90 20.10
N ASP A 35 -17.65 -4.92 19.33
CA ASP A 35 -18.41 -6.12 18.98
C ASP A 35 -17.83 -6.77 17.70
N GLN A 36 -16.52 -7.00 17.67
CA GLN A 36 -15.85 -7.64 16.54
C GLN A 36 -16.31 -9.10 16.45
N GLU A 37 -16.89 -9.51 15.32
CA GLU A 37 -17.20 -10.91 15.06
C GLU A 37 -15.93 -11.77 15.26
N CYS A 38 -15.97 -12.68 16.24
CA CYS A 38 -14.88 -13.60 16.51
C CYS A 38 -14.88 -14.70 15.44
N ILE A 39 -13.95 -14.61 14.50
CA ILE A 39 -13.62 -15.72 13.60
C ILE A 39 -12.96 -16.86 14.41
N THR A 40 -13.34 -18.12 14.15
CA THR A 40 -12.69 -19.25 14.81
C THR A 40 -11.28 -19.46 14.26
N ASP A 41 -10.42 -20.15 15.01
CA ASP A 41 -9.05 -20.40 14.58
C ASP A 41 -8.99 -21.29 13.32
N GLU A 42 -9.94 -22.21 13.16
CA GLU A 42 -10.07 -23.05 11.96
C GLU A 42 -10.46 -22.21 10.74
N GLU A 43 -11.47 -21.36 10.88
CA GLU A 43 -11.90 -20.43 9.84
C GLU A 43 -10.75 -19.48 9.44
N ARG A 44 -10.02 -18.95 10.44
CA ARG A 44 -8.85 -18.08 10.22
C ARG A 44 -7.78 -18.79 9.41
N PHE A 45 -7.46 -20.04 9.75
CA PHE A 45 -6.49 -20.83 9.01
C PHE A 45 -6.94 -21.11 7.56
N MET A 46 -8.20 -21.48 7.37
CA MET A 46 -8.75 -21.74 6.04
C MET A 46 -8.75 -20.49 5.16
N PHE A 47 -9.22 -19.35 5.69
CA PHE A 47 -9.25 -18.08 4.95
C PHE A 47 -7.87 -17.54 4.66
N ARG A 48 -6.89 -17.71 5.55
CA ARG A 48 -5.50 -17.37 5.25
C ARG A 48 -4.99 -18.16 4.05
N LYS A 49 -5.20 -19.49 4.05
CA LYS A 49 -4.76 -20.37 2.95
C LYS A 49 -5.45 -20.04 1.63
N LEU A 50 -6.76 -19.77 1.67
CA LEU A 50 -7.54 -19.39 0.49
C LEU A 50 -7.12 -18.01 -0.02
N GLY A 51 -7.06 -17.02 0.87
CA GLY A 51 -6.66 -15.64 0.58
C GLY A 51 -5.28 -15.54 -0.06
N LEU A 52 -4.29 -16.29 0.41
CA LEU A 52 -2.96 -16.29 -0.19
C LEU A 52 -2.94 -16.86 -1.62
N LYS A 53 -3.74 -17.90 -1.90
CA LYS A 53 -3.87 -18.52 -3.24
C LYS A 53 -4.65 -17.65 -4.23
N MET A 54 -5.38 -16.64 -3.77
CA MET A 54 -6.14 -15.76 -4.65
C MET A 54 -5.20 -14.98 -5.59
N LYS A 55 -5.56 -15.00 -6.89
CA LYS A 55 -4.90 -14.21 -7.94
C LYS A 55 -5.34 -12.75 -7.93
N ALA A 56 -6.63 -12.47 -7.63
CA ALA A 56 -7.10 -11.09 -7.54
C ALA A 56 -6.66 -10.47 -6.22
N TYR A 57 -6.16 -9.24 -6.28
CA TYR A 57 -5.73 -8.47 -5.13
C TYR A 57 -5.95 -6.98 -5.36
N LEU A 58 -6.09 -6.24 -4.26
CA LEU A 58 -6.06 -4.78 -4.24
C LEU A 58 -4.63 -4.31 -3.92
N LEU A 59 -4.07 -3.40 -4.70
CA LEU A 59 -2.75 -2.85 -4.43
C LEU A 59 -2.87 -1.53 -3.65
N LEU A 60 -2.32 -1.49 -2.45
CA LEU A 60 -2.13 -0.26 -1.69
C LEU A 60 -0.78 0.37 -2.02
N GLY A 61 -0.85 1.56 -2.61
CA GLY A 61 0.30 2.38 -2.94
C GLY A 61 0.58 3.47 -1.89
N ARG A 62 1.30 4.51 -2.31
CA ARG A 62 1.71 5.65 -1.46
C ARG A 62 0.55 6.39 -0.76
N ARG A 63 -0.66 6.33 -1.33
CA ARG A 63 -1.85 7.04 -0.83
C ARG A 63 -2.39 6.42 0.47
N GLY A 64 -2.01 5.18 0.78
CA GLY A 64 -2.56 4.46 1.93
C GLY A 64 -4.04 4.11 1.75
N VAL A 65 -4.78 4.07 2.85
CA VAL A 65 -6.22 3.81 2.90
C VAL A 65 -6.98 5.12 2.66
N PHE A 66 -7.88 5.12 1.68
CA PHE A 66 -8.70 6.27 1.29
C PHE A 66 -10.08 5.77 0.82
N ASP A 67 -11.02 6.67 0.53
CA ASP A 67 -12.43 6.32 0.22
C ASP A 67 -12.58 5.22 -0.87
N GLY A 68 -11.84 5.34 -1.97
CA GLY A 68 -11.84 4.38 -3.06
C GLY A 68 -11.20 3.03 -2.72
N THR A 69 -10.39 2.95 -1.65
CA THR A 69 -9.89 1.66 -1.14
C THR A 69 -11.02 0.85 -0.54
N VAL A 70 -11.81 1.48 0.35
CA VAL A 70 -12.94 0.82 1.03
C VAL A 70 -14.05 0.48 0.03
N GLU A 71 -14.32 1.38 -0.92
CA GLU A 71 -15.23 1.09 -2.04
C GLU A 71 -14.79 -0.16 -2.80
N ASN A 72 -13.51 -0.25 -3.18
CA ASN A 72 -12.98 -1.41 -3.88
C ASN A 72 -13.07 -2.70 -3.04
N MET A 73 -12.89 -2.62 -1.72
CA MET A 73 -13.10 -3.76 -0.82
C MET A 73 -14.54 -4.24 -0.86
N HIS A 74 -15.51 -3.33 -0.72
CA HIS A 74 -16.94 -3.66 -0.79
C HIS A 74 -17.35 -4.22 -2.17
N LEU A 75 -16.74 -3.73 -3.26
CA LEU A 75 -16.96 -4.27 -4.61
C LEU A 75 -16.47 -5.71 -4.74
N HIS A 76 -15.28 -6.04 -4.20
CA HIS A 76 -14.80 -7.42 -4.18
C HIS A 76 -15.71 -8.31 -3.31
N TRP A 77 -16.18 -7.77 -2.19
CA TRP A 77 -17.07 -8.44 -1.26
C TRP A 77 -18.47 -8.75 -1.80
N LYS A 78 -18.83 -8.16 -2.95
CA LYS A 78 -20.06 -8.49 -3.68
C LYS A 78 -20.07 -9.95 -4.17
N TYR A 79 -18.92 -10.46 -4.62
CA TYR A 79 -18.82 -11.78 -5.24
C TYR A 79 -17.83 -12.71 -4.52
N ARG A 80 -17.12 -12.21 -3.51
CA ARG A 80 -16.11 -12.95 -2.76
C ARG A 80 -16.25 -12.67 -1.29
N GLU A 81 -15.87 -13.61 -0.45
CA GLU A 81 -15.90 -13.40 1.01
C GLU A 81 -14.59 -12.79 1.53
N LEU A 82 -13.52 -12.93 0.74
CA LEU A 82 -12.17 -12.49 1.09
C LEU A 82 -11.66 -11.45 0.10
N VAL A 83 -10.86 -10.53 0.62
CA VAL A 83 -10.05 -9.60 -0.16
C VAL A 83 -8.60 -9.77 0.23
N LYS A 84 -7.75 -9.93 -0.80
CA LYS A 84 -6.29 -9.90 -0.66
C LYS A 84 -5.81 -8.49 -0.96
N ILE A 85 -5.14 -7.86 -0.01
CA ILE A 85 -4.62 -6.50 -0.15
C ILE A 85 -3.09 -6.56 -0.08
N LEU A 86 -2.41 -6.11 -1.13
CA LEU A 86 -0.95 -6.04 -1.18
C LEU A 86 -0.48 -4.64 -0.79
N VAL A 87 0.39 -4.57 0.21
CA VAL A 87 0.98 -3.34 0.72
C VAL A 87 2.49 -3.35 0.47
N LYS A 88 2.97 -2.34 -0.25
CA LYS A 88 4.40 -2.10 -0.44
C LYS A 88 4.96 -1.26 0.71
N ALA A 89 5.02 -1.83 1.91
CA ALA A 89 5.59 -1.18 3.09
C ALA A 89 6.95 -1.79 3.45
N LYS A 90 7.82 -0.98 4.06
CA LYS A 90 9.15 -1.41 4.53
C LYS A 90 9.09 -2.04 5.93
N THR A 91 8.20 -1.55 6.79
CA THR A 91 8.10 -1.93 8.21
C THR A 91 6.82 -2.72 8.47
N PHE A 92 6.91 -3.74 9.32
CA PHE A 92 5.75 -4.54 9.74
C PHE A 92 4.75 -3.71 10.54
N ASP A 93 5.22 -2.84 11.42
CA ASP A 93 4.36 -1.96 12.23
C ASP A 93 3.50 -1.03 11.36
N GLY A 94 4.07 -0.51 10.26
CA GLY A 94 3.32 0.29 9.28
C GLY A 94 2.19 -0.53 8.64
N VAL A 95 2.44 -1.80 8.31
CA VAL A 95 1.41 -2.69 7.76
C VAL A 95 0.35 -3.03 8.80
N LYS A 96 0.74 -3.21 10.07
CA LYS A 96 -0.20 -3.42 11.18
C LYS A 96 -1.15 -2.24 11.34
N ASN A 97 -0.62 -1.01 11.30
CA ASN A 97 -1.45 0.20 11.35
C ASN A 97 -2.39 0.31 10.16
N VAL A 98 -1.93 -0.06 8.96
CA VAL A 98 -2.79 -0.13 7.77
C VAL A 98 -3.87 -1.19 7.92
N ALA A 99 -3.55 -2.36 8.49
CA ALA A 99 -4.54 -3.41 8.74
C ALA A 99 -5.62 -2.96 9.73
N LEU A 100 -5.23 -2.30 10.82
CA LEU A 100 -6.17 -1.72 11.79
C LEU A 100 -7.06 -0.65 11.16
N ALA A 101 -6.49 0.22 10.32
CA ALA A 101 -7.27 1.19 9.57
C ALA A 101 -8.26 0.50 8.61
N LEU A 102 -7.83 -0.52 7.86
CA LEU A 102 -8.73 -1.26 6.97
C LEU A 102 -9.88 -1.92 7.74
N GLU A 103 -9.60 -2.52 8.91
CA GLU A 103 -10.59 -3.12 9.80
C GLU A 103 -11.63 -2.10 10.27
N ALA A 104 -11.18 -0.97 10.82
CA ALA A 104 -12.05 0.08 11.32
C ALA A 104 -12.92 0.72 10.21
N GLU A 105 -12.32 0.96 9.05
CA GLU A 105 -12.96 1.72 7.96
C GLU A 105 -13.91 0.88 7.11
N SER A 106 -13.55 -0.39 6.85
CA SER A 106 -14.37 -1.29 6.04
C SER A 106 -15.35 -2.13 6.87
N GLY A 107 -15.14 -2.23 8.18
CA GLY A 107 -15.88 -3.12 9.08
C GLY A 107 -15.59 -4.62 8.84
N GLY A 108 -14.58 -4.94 8.03
CA GLY A 108 -14.14 -6.32 7.81
C GLY A 108 -13.19 -6.80 8.90
N VAL A 109 -13.07 -8.12 9.03
CA VAL A 109 -12.19 -8.78 10.00
C VAL A 109 -10.83 -9.08 9.38
N VAL A 110 -9.75 -8.58 9.97
CA VAL A 110 -8.39 -8.94 9.52
C VAL A 110 -8.08 -10.39 9.91
N VAL A 111 -7.88 -11.23 8.90
CA VAL A 111 -7.59 -12.66 9.08
C VAL A 111 -6.12 -12.88 9.37
N SER A 112 -5.25 -12.30 8.53
CA SER A 112 -3.80 -12.51 8.60
C SER A 112 -3.03 -11.41 7.87
N ILE A 113 -1.81 -11.15 8.36
CA ILE A 113 -0.81 -10.30 7.71
C ILE A 113 0.39 -11.19 7.40
N ASP A 114 0.65 -11.42 6.12
CA ASP A 114 1.69 -12.32 5.65
C ASP A 114 2.73 -11.58 4.81
N LYS A 115 4.01 -11.93 4.97
CA LYS A 115 5.09 -11.40 4.13
C LYS A 115 5.13 -12.16 2.80
N VAL A 116 5.16 -11.44 1.69
CA VAL A 116 5.15 -12.01 0.33
C VAL A 116 6.28 -11.38 -0.49
N SER A 117 6.64 -11.98 -1.63
CA SER A 117 7.72 -11.47 -2.50
C SER A 117 7.56 -10.00 -2.91
N LYS A 118 6.33 -9.50 -3.01
CA LYS A 118 6.00 -8.12 -3.42
C LYS A 118 5.70 -7.17 -2.25
N GLY A 119 6.03 -7.55 -1.00
CA GLY A 119 5.77 -6.75 0.21
C GLY A 119 5.00 -7.54 1.27
N TYR A 120 3.84 -7.04 1.67
CA TYR A 120 2.96 -7.72 2.63
C TYR A 120 1.58 -7.93 2.02
N ALA A 121 0.95 -9.07 2.33
CA ALA A 121 -0.43 -9.37 2.01
C ALA A 121 -1.26 -9.31 3.29
N ILE A 122 -2.28 -8.46 3.29
CA ILE A 122 -3.31 -8.41 4.31
C ILE A 122 -4.52 -9.14 3.73
N ILE A 123 -4.99 -10.18 4.42
CA ILE A 123 -6.22 -10.88 4.05
C ILE A 123 -7.32 -10.37 4.97
N VAL A 124 -8.35 -9.78 4.37
CA VAL A 124 -9.52 -9.24 5.09
C VAL A 124 -10.75 -10.05 4.71
N TYR A 125 -11.44 -10.56 5.72
CA TYR A 125 -12.73 -11.23 5.61
C TYR A 125 -13.85 -10.22 5.84
N ARG A 126 -14.92 -10.41 5.09
CA ARG A 126 -16.06 -9.49 5.07
C ARG A 126 -16.88 -9.48 6.37
N GLY A 127 -16.93 -10.59 7.10
CA GLY A 127 -17.88 -10.83 8.19
C GLY A 127 -19.07 -11.68 7.74
N LYS A 128 -19.64 -12.46 8.66
CA LYS A 128 -20.81 -13.33 8.44
C LYS A 128 -22.07 -12.49 8.22
N ASP A 129 -22.23 -11.41 8.98
CA ASP A 129 -23.42 -10.54 8.91
C ASP A 129 -23.28 -9.35 7.96
N TYR A 130 -22.38 -9.45 6.99
CA TYR A 130 -22.15 -8.35 6.06
C TYR A 130 -23.39 -8.01 5.24
N LYS A 131 -23.77 -6.75 5.35
CA LYS A 131 -24.75 -6.11 4.48
C LYS A 131 -24.03 -5.07 3.66
N ARG A 132 -24.17 -5.15 2.33
CA ARG A 132 -23.58 -4.18 1.42
C ARG A 132 -24.09 -2.78 1.80
N PRO A 133 -23.21 -1.86 2.21
CA PRO A 133 -23.64 -0.51 2.55
C PRO A 133 -24.30 0.16 1.33
N PRO A 134 -25.35 0.97 1.53
CA PRO A 134 -25.97 1.72 0.43
C PRO A 134 -24.98 2.74 -0.17
N MET A 135 -24.08 3.27 0.65
CA MET A 135 -22.98 4.14 0.23
C MET A 135 -21.66 3.37 0.32
N LEU A 136 -21.02 3.07 -0.82
CA LEU A 136 -19.77 2.32 -0.85
C LEU A 136 -18.55 3.17 -0.49
N ARG A 137 -18.61 4.47 -0.75
CA ARG A 137 -17.58 5.43 -0.35
C ARG A 137 -17.95 6.03 1.00
N PRO A 138 -17.17 5.75 2.05
CA PRO A 138 -17.47 6.29 3.36
C PRO A 138 -16.99 7.75 3.42
N LYS A 139 -17.81 8.64 3.98
CA LYS A 139 -17.56 10.10 4.00
C LYS A 139 -16.47 10.53 5.00
N ASN A 140 -16.00 9.60 5.81
CA ASN A 140 -15.05 9.84 6.89
C ASN A 140 -13.58 9.74 6.42
N LEU A 141 -13.35 9.16 5.23
CA LEU A 141 -12.05 9.04 4.58
C LEU A 141 -11.79 10.17 3.59
N LEU A 142 -10.49 10.36 3.28
CA LEU A 142 -10.04 11.29 2.25
C LEU A 142 -10.38 10.77 0.86
N THR A 143 -10.66 11.71 -0.05
CA THR A 143 -10.79 11.42 -1.49
C THR A 143 -9.44 11.07 -2.10
N LYS A 144 -9.44 10.39 -3.25
CA LYS A 144 -8.23 10.01 -4.01
C LYS A 144 -7.22 11.16 -4.18
N ARG A 145 -7.70 12.38 -4.49
CA ARG A 145 -6.86 13.58 -4.68
C ARG A 145 -6.27 14.06 -3.35
N LYS A 146 -7.11 14.23 -2.32
CA LYS A 146 -6.67 14.65 -0.97
C LYS A 146 -5.70 13.66 -0.34
N ALA A 147 -5.93 12.35 -0.50
CA ALA A 147 -5.03 11.30 -0.03
C ALA A 147 -3.67 11.34 -0.74
N LEU A 148 -3.63 11.66 -2.03
CA LEU A 148 -2.37 11.87 -2.74
C LEU A 148 -1.61 13.08 -2.20
N ALA A 149 -2.29 14.23 -2.04
CA ALA A 149 -1.72 15.44 -1.46
C ALA A 149 -1.13 15.17 -0.06
N ARG A 150 -1.89 14.49 0.81
CA ARG A 150 -1.39 14.03 2.13
C ARG A 150 -0.11 13.20 2.01
N SER A 151 -0.06 12.27 1.07
CA SER A 151 1.13 11.42 0.88
C SER A 151 2.36 12.17 0.38
N ILE A 152 2.16 13.29 -0.34
CA ILE A 152 3.25 14.14 -0.82
C ILE A 152 3.78 14.96 0.35
N GLU A 153 2.89 15.57 1.14
CA GLU A 153 3.28 16.37 2.31
C GLU A 153 3.93 15.51 3.40
N LEU A 154 3.48 14.27 3.63
CA LEU A 154 4.16 13.34 4.53
C LEU A 154 5.59 13.04 4.07
N GLN A 155 5.77 12.79 2.77
CA GLN A 155 7.10 12.56 2.21
C GLN A 155 8.00 13.81 2.35
N ARG A 156 7.44 15.01 2.12
CA ARG A 156 8.14 16.28 2.30
C ARG A 156 8.58 16.48 3.76
N ARG A 157 7.67 16.25 4.71
CA ARG A 157 7.94 16.32 6.15
C ARG A 157 9.03 15.34 6.57
N GLU A 158 8.95 14.08 6.15
CA GLU A 158 9.97 13.07 6.45
C GLU A 158 11.35 13.46 5.90
N GLY A 159 11.40 14.02 4.69
CA GLY A 159 12.63 14.52 4.08
C GLY A 159 13.24 15.67 4.89
N LEU A 160 12.41 16.63 5.29
CA LEU A 160 12.84 17.79 6.09
C LEU A 160 13.33 17.38 7.48
N ILE A 161 12.63 16.46 8.17
CA ILE A 161 13.07 15.94 9.48
C ILE A 161 14.44 15.28 9.37
N LYS A 162 14.65 14.44 8.35
CA LYS A 162 15.96 13.81 8.11
C LYS A 162 17.03 14.86 7.86
N HIS A 163 16.75 15.86 7.01
CA HIS A 163 17.69 16.94 6.74
C HIS A 163 18.04 17.73 8.01
N ILE A 164 17.05 18.15 8.79
CA ILE A 164 17.25 18.84 10.07
C ILE A 164 18.10 17.99 11.02
N SER A 165 17.80 16.70 11.15
CA SER A 165 18.60 15.77 11.96
C SER A 165 20.06 15.71 11.50
N THR A 166 20.31 15.64 10.18
CA THR A 166 21.70 15.68 9.66
C THR A 166 22.40 17.01 9.93
N MET A 167 21.67 18.13 9.88
CA MET A 167 22.22 19.46 10.19
C MET A 167 22.54 19.61 11.67
N HIS A 168 21.70 19.09 12.58
CA HIS A 168 21.99 19.06 14.01
C HIS A 168 23.23 18.22 14.31
N ALA A 169 23.36 17.03 13.74
CA ALA A 169 24.54 16.18 13.93
C ALA A 169 25.84 16.89 13.48
N LYS A 170 25.80 17.61 12.35
CA LYS A 170 26.94 18.43 11.90
C LYS A 170 27.23 19.59 12.85
N ALA A 171 26.20 20.27 13.36
CA ALA A 171 26.38 21.36 14.31
C ALA A 171 27.00 20.88 15.63
N GLU A 172 26.60 19.70 16.13
CA GLU A 172 27.19 19.05 17.30
C GLU A 172 28.65 18.66 17.05
N GLN A 173 28.96 18.09 15.88
CA GLN A 173 30.33 17.76 15.51
C GLN A 173 31.25 18.99 15.52
N LEU A 174 30.81 20.09 14.91
CA LEU A 174 31.59 21.34 14.90
C LEU A 174 31.76 21.93 16.30
N ARG A 175 30.74 21.83 17.16
CA ARG A 175 30.85 22.30 18.55
C ARG A 175 31.89 21.49 19.33
N ALA A 176 31.91 20.17 19.17
CA ALA A 176 32.91 19.31 19.80
C ALA A 176 34.32 19.56 19.26
N GLU A 177 34.46 19.85 17.96
CA GLU A 177 35.75 20.22 17.35
C GLU A 177 36.28 21.55 17.88
N ILE A 178 35.41 22.55 18.08
CA ILE A 178 35.77 23.82 18.72
C ILE A 178 36.20 23.62 20.19
N GLU A 179 35.48 22.80 20.95
CA GLU A 179 35.84 22.47 22.34
C GLU A 179 37.19 21.73 22.42
N GLN A 180 37.48 20.84 21.46
CA GLN A 180 38.79 20.19 21.34
C GLN A 180 39.90 21.21 21.00
N MET A 181 39.64 22.21 20.16
CA MET A 181 40.61 23.28 19.89
C MET A 181 40.91 24.12 21.15
N GLU A 182 39.89 24.50 21.92
CA GLU A 182 40.06 25.29 23.15
C GLU A 182 40.94 24.55 24.18
N MET A 183 40.82 23.22 24.25
CA MET A 183 41.67 22.37 25.10
C MET A 183 43.11 22.22 24.58
N VAL A 184 43.35 22.40 23.27
CA VAL A 184 44.68 22.27 22.63
C VAL A 184 45.41 23.62 22.56
N GLU A 185 44.73 24.77 22.62
CA GLU A 185 45.41 26.08 22.73
C GLU A 185 46.30 26.20 24.00
N GLU A 186 46.05 25.38 25.03
CA GLU A 186 46.94 25.27 26.20
C GLU A 186 48.25 24.47 25.92
N LYS A 187 48.33 23.75 24.80
CA LYS A 187 49.51 23.00 24.30
C LYS A 187 49.58 23.08 22.77
N GLY A 188 50.22 24.12 22.24
CA GLY A 188 50.28 24.40 20.80
C GLY A 188 50.85 23.26 19.94
N ASP A 189 49.96 22.45 19.36
CA ASP A 189 50.26 21.45 18.33
C ASP A 189 49.88 21.99 16.93
N GLU A 190 50.87 22.51 16.19
CA GLU A 190 50.70 23.09 14.84
C GLU A 190 50.11 22.13 13.79
N GLU A 191 50.33 20.81 13.93
CA GLU A 191 49.82 19.80 12.99
C GLU A 191 48.29 19.67 13.03
N LEU A 192 47.70 19.88 14.21
CA LEU A 192 46.25 19.79 14.41
C LEU A 192 45.56 20.98 13.74
N TYR A 193 46.16 22.17 13.83
CA TYR A 193 45.67 23.39 13.20
C TYR A 193 45.65 23.30 11.66
N ASN A 194 46.70 22.71 11.07
CA ASN A 194 46.83 22.58 9.62
C ASN A 194 45.82 21.59 9.00
N ASN A 195 45.55 20.46 9.65
CA ASN A 195 44.55 19.50 9.17
C ASN A 195 43.13 20.09 9.18
N LEU A 196 42.83 20.89 10.19
CA LEU A 196 41.53 21.53 10.38
C LEU A 196 41.31 22.69 9.39
N TYR A 197 42.35 23.49 9.15
CA TYR A 197 42.33 24.53 8.12
C TYR A 197 42.07 23.95 6.73
N ALA A 198 42.66 22.79 6.41
CA ALA A 198 42.42 22.09 5.14
C ALA A 198 40.97 21.57 5.01
N ALA A 199 40.37 21.08 6.10
CA ALA A 199 38.99 20.59 6.11
C ALA A 199 37.97 21.73 5.86
N TYR A 200 38.16 22.88 6.52
CA TYR A 200 37.29 24.05 6.36
C TYR A 200 37.42 24.72 5.00
N ALA A 201 38.64 24.81 4.44
CA ALA A 201 38.87 25.38 3.11
C ALA A 201 38.18 24.59 1.98
N SER A 202 37.87 23.31 2.19
CA SER A 202 37.21 22.44 1.21
C SER A 202 35.68 22.47 1.25
N SER A 203 35.07 23.03 2.31
CA SER A 203 33.62 22.93 2.54
C SER A 203 32.81 24.16 2.13
N ASP A 204 33.45 25.20 1.58
CA ASP A 204 32.81 26.46 1.18
C ASP A 204 32.31 26.42 -0.27
N GLU A 205 31.56 25.35 -0.65
CA GLU A 205 30.71 25.44 -1.84
C GLU A 205 29.42 26.19 -1.46
N GLU A 206 29.41 27.47 -1.84
CA GLU A 206 28.31 28.40 -1.67
C GLU A 206 27.17 28.09 -2.65
N THR A 207 26.02 27.75 -2.11
CA THR A 207 24.72 28.03 -2.75
C THR A 207 23.99 29.03 -1.88
N GLU A 208 23.97 30.29 -2.32
CA GLU A 208 23.00 31.27 -1.82
C GLU A 208 21.62 30.80 -2.28
N GLU A 209 20.83 30.24 -1.37
CA GLU A 209 19.39 30.05 -1.64
C GLU A 209 18.75 31.43 -1.52
N THR A 210 18.52 32.05 -2.68
CA THR A 210 17.77 33.28 -2.84
C THR A 210 16.40 33.15 -2.17
N ASP A 211 16.02 34.19 -1.42
CA ASP A 211 14.68 34.42 -0.93
C ASP A 211 13.72 34.59 -2.11
N GLU A 212 13.27 33.49 -2.69
CA GLU A 212 12.05 33.49 -3.47
C GLU A 212 10.92 33.02 -2.56
N GLU A 213 10.16 34.01 -2.10
CA GLU A 213 8.78 33.82 -1.65
C GLU A 213 7.97 33.27 -2.84
N GLU A 214 8.17 31.99 -3.15
CA GLU A 214 7.28 31.27 -4.03
C GLU A 214 6.18 30.70 -3.14
N ASP A 215 5.03 31.38 -3.18
CA ASP A 215 3.74 30.80 -2.85
C ASP A 215 3.52 29.59 -3.76
N ASP A 216 4.14 28.46 -3.40
CA ASP A 216 3.72 27.15 -3.89
C ASP A 216 2.41 26.81 -3.19
N ALA A 217 1.38 27.45 -3.75
CA ALA A 217 0.01 27.05 -3.78
C ALA A 217 -0.14 25.58 -3.39
N PHE A 218 -0.75 25.37 -2.22
CA PHE A 218 -1.72 24.29 -2.11
C PHE A 218 -2.55 24.38 -3.41
N PRO A 219 -2.58 23.36 -4.29
CA PRO A 219 -3.40 23.47 -5.48
C PRO A 219 -4.85 23.60 -5.00
N GLU A 220 -5.29 24.86 -4.92
CA GLU A 220 -6.63 25.28 -4.59
C GLU A 220 -7.59 24.82 -5.70
N THR A 221 -7.04 24.30 -6.81
CA THR A 221 -7.71 23.51 -7.84
C THR A 221 -8.36 22.21 -7.35
N HIS A 222 -8.39 21.93 -6.05
CA HIS A 222 -9.09 20.79 -5.46
C HIS A 222 -10.12 21.18 -4.39
N ALA A 223 -10.28 22.46 -4.11
CA ALA A 223 -11.48 23.00 -3.49
C ALA A 223 -12.40 23.45 -4.64
N GLU A 224 -13.61 22.91 -4.68
CA GLU A 224 -14.67 23.22 -5.65
C GLU A 224 -14.60 22.47 -7.00
N GLU A 225 -15.15 21.25 -6.99
CA GLU A 225 -16.12 20.80 -7.98
C GLU A 225 -16.97 19.70 -7.33
N GLU A 226 -18.03 20.13 -6.61
CA GLU A 226 -19.20 19.29 -6.35
C GLU A 226 -19.97 19.21 -7.67
N GLY A 227 -19.53 18.30 -8.54
CA GLY A 227 -20.18 17.99 -9.81
C GLY A 227 -20.41 16.48 -9.89
N GLU A 228 -21.65 16.06 -9.65
CA GLU A 228 -22.11 14.71 -9.90
C GLU A 228 -22.04 14.44 -11.41
N VAL A 229 -21.00 13.73 -11.86
CA VAL A 229 -20.92 13.19 -13.22
C VAL A 229 -20.74 11.67 -13.11
N SER A 230 -21.76 10.95 -13.56
CA SER A 230 -21.69 9.52 -13.78
C SER A 230 -20.84 9.23 -15.02
N GLU A 231 -19.55 8.97 -14.82
CA GLU A 231 -18.69 8.47 -15.90
C GLU A 231 -18.73 6.94 -15.88
N ARG A 232 -19.46 6.37 -16.86
CA ARG A 232 -19.25 4.99 -17.31
C ARG A 232 -18.00 5.00 -18.18
N ASP A 233 -16.89 4.56 -17.61
CA ASP A 233 -15.73 4.16 -18.41
C ASP A 233 -15.73 2.62 -18.50
N ASP A 234 -16.15 2.14 -19.66
CA ASP A 234 -15.88 0.78 -20.12
C ASP A 234 -14.41 0.75 -20.58
N GLU A 235 -13.51 0.25 -19.72
CA GLU A 235 -12.15 -0.12 -20.12
C GLU A 235 -12.07 -1.62 -20.42
N ASP A 236 -12.17 -1.91 -21.71
CA ASP A 236 -11.93 -3.17 -22.40
C ASP A 236 -10.48 -3.65 -22.19
N TRP A 237 -10.33 -4.77 -21.50
CA TRP A 237 -9.04 -5.43 -21.31
C TRP A 237 -8.75 -6.28 -22.55
N GLY A 238 -7.92 -5.75 -23.44
CA GLY A 238 -7.39 -6.45 -24.61
C GLY A 238 -6.80 -7.82 -24.23
N SER A 239 -7.42 -8.87 -24.76
CA SER A 239 -6.91 -10.23 -24.73
C SER A 239 -5.84 -10.37 -25.80
N ASP A 240 -4.62 -10.64 -25.37
CA ASP A 240 -3.47 -10.96 -26.20
C ASP A 240 -3.55 -12.45 -26.58
N GLU A 241 -4.12 -12.75 -27.74
CA GLU A 241 -4.06 -14.09 -28.34
C GLU A 241 -3.39 -13.98 -29.71
N SER A 242 -2.14 -14.45 -29.76
CA SER A 242 -1.31 -14.53 -30.95
C SER A 242 -1.93 -15.45 -31.99
N GLU A 243 -2.20 -14.88 -33.16
CA GLU A 243 -2.51 -15.58 -34.40
C GLU A 243 -1.32 -16.47 -34.83
N THR A 244 -1.58 -17.75 -35.05
CA THR A 244 -0.85 -18.54 -36.05
C THR A 244 -1.89 -19.12 -37.00
N GLY A 245 -1.77 -18.70 -38.27
CA GLY A 245 -2.78 -18.91 -39.30
C GLY A 245 -2.73 -20.28 -40.00
N PHE A 246 -3.92 -20.67 -40.42
CA PHE A 246 -4.32 -21.28 -41.70
C PHE A 246 -3.74 -22.61 -42.18
N GLY A 247 -4.67 -23.50 -42.50
CA GLY A 247 -4.52 -24.63 -43.42
C GLY A 247 -5.80 -25.45 -43.50
N ASP A 248 -6.64 -25.14 -44.50
CA ASP A 248 -7.87 -25.85 -44.88
C ASP A 248 -7.68 -27.37 -45.07
N ASP A 249 -8.72 -28.15 -44.78
CA ASP A 249 -9.57 -28.84 -45.77
C ASP A 249 -10.15 -30.20 -45.33
N CYS A 250 -11.38 -30.42 -45.84
CA CYS A 250 -12.07 -31.69 -46.10
C CYS A 250 -12.77 -32.46 -44.96
N VAL A 251 -14.09 -32.22 -44.90
CA VAL A 251 -15.15 -33.16 -44.50
C VAL A 251 -15.19 -34.35 -45.47
N PRO A 252 -15.53 -35.56 -45.00
CA PRO A 252 -16.73 -36.18 -45.55
C PRO A 252 -17.65 -36.80 -44.48
N HIS A 253 -18.93 -36.65 -44.80
CA HIS A 253 -20.12 -37.20 -44.20
C HIS A 253 -20.33 -38.65 -44.68
N ALA A 254 -20.72 -39.58 -43.80
CA ALA A 254 -21.49 -40.82 -44.03
C ALA A 254 -21.20 -41.81 -42.87
N GLU A 255 -22.10 -42.66 -42.36
CA GLU A 255 -23.51 -42.96 -42.53
C GLU A 255 -23.86 -43.87 -41.34
N GLU A 256 -25.10 -43.78 -40.84
CA GLU A 256 -25.69 -44.73 -39.91
C GLU A 256 -25.85 -46.11 -40.56
N LEU A 257 -25.46 -47.18 -39.85
CA LEU A 257 -26.07 -48.50 -40.01
C LEU A 257 -26.36 -49.12 -38.65
N GLN A 258 -27.65 -49.21 -38.34
CA GLN A 258 -28.24 -50.05 -37.31
C GLN A 258 -28.01 -51.53 -37.63
N THR A 259 -27.64 -52.35 -36.63
CA THR A 259 -28.08 -53.76 -36.57
C THR A 259 -28.26 -54.23 -35.11
N LYS A 260 -29.54 -54.47 -34.77
CA LYS A 260 -30.14 -55.55 -33.97
C LYS A 260 -29.36 -56.20 -32.81
N SER A 261 -29.91 -55.97 -31.60
CA SER A 261 -30.37 -56.95 -30.60
C SER A 261 -29.98 -58.44 -30.73
N GLU A 262 -29.49 -59.03 -29.63
CA GLU A 262 -30.19 -60.11 -28.89
C GLU A 262 -29.49 -60.47 -27.56
N ASP A 263 -30.32 -60.92 -26.63
CA ASP A 263 -30.10 -61.24 -25.21
C ASP A 263 -29.10 -62.37 -24.92
N VAL A 264 -28.60 -62.43 -23.68
CA VAL A 264 -28.89 -63.51 -22.69
C VAL A 264 -28.12 -63.19 -21.39
N GLN A 265 -28.86 -62.68 -20.41
CA GLN A 265 -28.55 -62.95 -19.00
C GLN A 265 -28.90 -64.43 -18.74
N SER A 266 -28.01 -65.18 -18.09
CA SER A 266 -28.28 -66.25 -17.09
C SER A 266 -27.27 -67.40 -17.18
N GLU A 267 -26.17 -67.32 -16.44
CA GLU A 267 -25.49 -68.54 -15.98
C GLU A 267 -24.80 -68.31 -14.63
N LYS A 268 -25.63 -68.05 -13.61
CA LYS A 268 -25.30 -68.41 -12.24
C LYS A 268 -25.79 -69.83 -12.03
N VAL A 269 -24.97 -70.64 -11.36
CA VAL A 269 -25.21 -72.02 -10.90
C VAL A 269 -24.81 -73.10 -11.90
N ARG A 270 -23.52 -73.48 -11.88
CA ARG A 270 -23.15 -74.86 -11.53
C ARG A 270 -21.66 -75.05 -11.26
N LEU A 271 -21.41 -75.75 -10.16
CA LEU A 271 -20.17 -76.46 -9.77
C LEU A 271 -19.02 -75.64 -9.18
N GLN A 272 -19.16 -75.38 -7.88
CA GLN A 272 -18.19 -75.91 -6.93
C GLN A 272 -17.93 -77.41 -7.21
N ARG A 273 -16.72 -77.77 -7.64
CA ARG A 273 -16.11 -79.09 -7.41
C ARG A 273 -14.62 -79.03 -7.77
N GLN A 274 -13.80 -78.66 -6.80
CA GLN A 274 -12.48 -79.28 -6.57
C GLN A 274 -11.99 -78.84 -5.18
N LYS A 275 -12.52 -79.54 -4.18
CA LYS A 275 -11.74 -79.92 -2.99
C LYS A 275 -11.53 -81.43 -3.13
N TYR A 276 -10.29 -81.83 -2.88
CA TYR A 276 -9.65 -83.14 -3.07
C TYR A 276 -9.17 -83.43 -4.48
#